data_AF-A0A0B1SHF0-F1
#
_entry.id   AF-A0A0B1SHF0-F1
#
_cell.length_a   1.000
_cell.length_b   1.000
_cell.length_c   1.000
_cell.angle_alpha   90.00
_cell.angle_beta   90.00
_cell.angle_gamma   90.00
#
_symmetry.space_group_name_H-M   'P 1'
#
loop_
_entity.id
_entity.type
_entity.pdbx_description
1 polymer ?
#
loop_
_entity_poly.entity_id
_entity_poly.type
_entity_poly.pdbx_seq_one_letter_code
_entity_poly.pdbx_strand_id
1 'polypeptide(L)'
;MWSEESERLRFEHRMAFLSSIGDPLHVPYEDFLMRSKIRELIEGDISVPLQRAIDTFELARSQFEKLVDRPEFTAHTKPVILVCRTNVVVARLLLAGNVRDRRITYHFMPDSPVFPILKLVTDK
;
A
#
# COMPACT_ATOMS: atom_id res chain seq x y z
N MET A 1 -18.66 -11.61 6.49
CA MET A 1 -18.46 -10.14 6.44
C MET A 1 -18.37 -9.67 7.88
N TRP A 2 -17.31 -8.95 8.27
CA TRP A 2 -17.17 -8.44 9.64
C TRP A 2 -18.19 -7.31 9.88
N SER A 3 -18.78 -7.21 11.07
CA SER A 3 -19.65 -6.07 11.39
C SER A 3 -18.84 -4.78 11.42
N GLU A 4 -19.46 -3.64 11.08
CA GLU A 4 -18.81 -2.32 11.13
C GLU A 4 -18.20 -2.04 12.51
N GLU A 5 -18.89 -2.45 13.57
CA GLU A 5 -18.43 -2.35 14.95
C GLU A 5 -17.15 -3.17 15.21
N SER A 6 -17.06 -4.36 14.63
CA SER A 6 -15.87 -5.21 14.75
C SER A 6 -14.66 -4.59 14.03
N GLU A 7 -14.87 -3.89 12.93
CA GLU A 7 -13.81 -3.17 12.21
C GLU A 7 -13.30 -1.99 13.02
N ARG A 8 -14.23 -1.15 13.50
CA ARG A 8 -13.90 0.00 14.34
C ARG A 8 -13.05 -0.41 15.54
N LEU A 9 -13.46 -1.46 16.27
CA LEU A 9 -12.71 -1.95 17.44
C LEU A 9 -11.28 -2.40 17.08
N ARG A 10 -11.08 -3.05 15.92
CA ARG A 10 -9.73 -3.41 15.46
C ARG A 10 -8.90 -2.20 15.08
N PHE A 11 -9.51 -1.19 14.44
CA PHE A 11 -8.84 0.06 14.13
C PHE A 11 -8.38 0.76 15.41
N GLU A 12 -9.29 0.97 16.36
CA GLU A 12 -9.00 1.62 17.65
C GLU A 12 -7.92 0.87 18.42
N HIS A 13 -8.00 -0.46 18.50
CA HIS A 13 -6.97 -1.27 19.13
C HIS A 13 -5.60 -1.11 18.46
N ARG A 14 -5.52 -1.06 17.12
CA ARG A 14 -4.26 -0.85 16.40
C ARG A 14 -3.69 0.55 16.61
N MET A 15 -4.54 1.56 16.80
CA MET A 15 -4.13 2.95 16.99
C MET A 15 -3.98 3.37 18.45
N ALA A 16 -4.32 2.49 19.41
CA ALA A 16 -4.34 2.79 20.84
C ALA A 16 -3.01 3.33 21.37
N PHE A 17 -1.87 2.91 20.81
CA PHE A 17 -0.55 3.40 21.22
C PHE A 17 -0.30 4.89 20.90
N LEU A 18 -1.08 5.46 19.97
CA LEU A 18 -1.02 6.87 19.60
C LEU A 18 -2.04 7.71 20.38
N SER A 19 -2.96 7.09 21.12
CA SER A 19 -4.07 7.78 21.79
C SER A 19 -3.64 8.90 22.74
N SER A 20 -2.49 8.76 23.40
CA SER A 20 -1.95 9.78 24.32
C SER A 20 -1.26 10.96 23.63
N ILE A 21 -0.99 10.86 22.33
CA ILE A 21 -0.21 11.85 21.58
C ILE A 21 -1.12 12.92 20.95
N GLY A 22 -2.41 12.62 20.76
CA GLY A 22 -3.38 13.54 20.17
C GLY A 22 -3.14 13.80 18.68
N ASP A 23 -3.82 14.80 18.13
CA ASP A 23 -3.72 15.17 16.72
C ASP A 23 -2.31 15.71 16.39
N PRO A 24 -1.73 15.39 15.21
CA PRO A 24 -2.32 14.65 14.08
C PRO A 24 -2.03 13.13 14.11
N LEU A 25 -1.43 12.62 15.19
CA LEU A 25 -0.91 11.26 15.25
C LEU A 25 -1.97 10.25 15.71
N HIS A 26 -2.88 10.66 16.58
CA HIS A 26 -4.11 9.94 16.82
C HIS A 26 -5.19 10.42 15.85
N VAL A 27 -5.93 9.51 15.23
CA VAL A 27 -7.02 9.84 14.30
C VAL A 27 -8.23 8.99 14.68
N PRO A 28 -9.39 9.60 14.99
CA PRO A 28 -10.63 8.87 15.21
C PRO A 28 -11.02 8.03 13.99
N TYR A 29 -11.70 6.91 14.21
CA TYR A 29 -12.07 6.00 13.12
C TYR A 29 -12.91 6.68 12.02
N GLU A 30 -13.84 7.57 12.40
CA GLU A 30 -14.68 8.31 11.44
C GLU A 30 -13.86 9.25 10.56
N ASP A 31 -12.84 9.91 11.12
CA ASP A 31 -11.93 10.78 10.37
C ASP A 31 -11.05 9.96 9.42
N PHE A 32 -10.61 8.77 9.85
CA PHE A 32 -9.90 7.84 8.98
C PHE A 32 -10.77 7.44 7.78
N LEU A 33 -12.04 7.09 7.99
CA LEU A 33 -12.95 6.76 6.88
C LEU A 33 -13.15 7.93 5.92
N MET A 34 -13.40 9.12 6.46
CA MET A 34 -13.62 10.34 5.68
C MET A 34 -12.41 10.69 4.80
N ARG A 35 -11.19 10.57 5.36
CA ARG A 35 -9.93 10.94 4.69
C ARG A 35 -9.43 9.86 3.74
N SER A 36 -9.54 8.59 4.10
CA SER A 36 -9.06 7.47 3.29
C SER A 36 -9.93 7.22 2.06
N LYS A 37 -11.19 7.66 2.08
CA LYS A 37 -12.18 7.40 1.02
C LYS A 37 -12.36 5.91 0.75
N ILE A 38 -12.13 5.08 1.77
CA ILE A 38 -12.10 3.62 1.60
C ILE A 38 -13.45 3.06 1.20
N ARG A 39 -14.56 3.66 1.66
CA ARG A 39 -15.92 3.24 1.29
C ARG A 39 -16.17 3.47 -0.20
N GLU A 40 -15.85 4.68 -0.68
CA GLU A 40 -15.97 5.03 -2.10
C GLU A 40 -15.07 4.15 -2.99
N LEU A 41 -13.89 3.77 -2.50
CA LEU A 41 -12.97 2.88 -3.21
C LEU A 41 -13.44 1.42 -3.27
N ILE A 42 -14.11 0.94 -2.21
CA ILE A 42 -14.65 -0.43 -2.16
C ILE A 42 -15.87 -0.58 -3.07
N GLU A 43 -16.73 0.45 -3.11
CA GLU A 43 -17.97 0.45 -3.90
C GLU A 43 -17.75 0.86 -5.37
N GLY A 44 -16.62 1.51 -5.66
CA GLY A 44 -16.29 2.01 -7.00
C GLY A 44 -15.66 0.98 -7.94
N ASP A 45 -15.34 1.45 -9.15
CA ASP A 45 -14.60 0.64 -10.14
C ASP A 45 -13.15 0.42 -9.67
N ILE A 46 -12.78 -0.84 -9.46
CA ILE A 46 -11.44 -1.28 -9.07
C ILE A 46 -10.35 -0.87 -10.06
N SER A 47 -10.69 -0.59 -11.33
CA SER A 47 -9.73 -0.10 -12.32
C SER A 47 -9.10 1.23 -11.89
N VAL A 48 -9.85 2.09 -11.20
CA VAL A 48 -9.43 3.43 -10.76
C VAL A 48 -8.31 3.37 -9.71
N PRO A 49 -8.46 2.68 -8.57
CA PRO A 49 -7.36 2.55 -7.61
C PRO A 49 -6.17 1.78 -8.16
N LEU A 50 -6.38 0.80 -9.05
CA LEU A 50 -5.27 0.07 -9.68
C LEU A 50 -4.46 0.96 -10.63
N GLN A 51 -5.12 1.76 -11.47
CA GLN A 51 -4.43 2.71 -12.34
C GLN A 51 -3.67 3.75 -11.51
N ARG A 52 -4.30 4.30 -10.47
CA ARG A 52 -3.63 5.25 -9.56
C ARG A 52 -2.41 4.62 -8.88
N ALA A 53 -2.49 3.34 -8.48
CA ALA A 53 -1.36 2.63 -7.89
C ALA A 53 -0.20 2.49 -8.89
N ILE A 54 -0.49 2.14 -10.15
CA ILE A 54 0.52 2.06 -11.23
C ILE A 54 1.22 3.41 -11.38
N ASP A 55 0.45 4.49 -11.57
CA ASP A 55 1.00 5.82 -11.80
C ASP A 55 1.86 6.29 -10.60
N THR A 56 1.40 6.00 -9.38
CA THR A 56 2.11 6.40 -8.15
C THR A 56 3.41 5.62 -7.98
N PHE A 57 3.42 4.30 -8.23
CA PHE A 57 4.66 3.52 -8.16
C PHE A 57 5.66 3.91 -9.26
N GLU A 58 5.20 4.20 -10.48
CA GLU A 58 6.08 4.67 -11.55
C GLU A 58 6.67 6.05 -11.24
N LEU A 59 5.85 6.97 -10.73
CA LEU A 59 6.32 8.27 -10.28
C LEU A 59 7.36 8.11 -9.17
N ALA A 60 7.06 7.36 -8.11
CA ALA A 60 7.97 7.12 -7.00
C ALA A 60 9.29 6.51 -7.48
N ARG A 61 9.23 5.47 -8.33
CA ARG A 61 10.40 4.86 -8.96
C ARG A 61 11.26 5.90 -9.67
N SER A 62 10.64 6.74 -10.52
CA SER A 62 11.36 7.76 -11.29
C SER A 62 12.04 8.79 -10.41
N GLN A 63 11.47 9.14 -9.25
CA GLN A 63 12.09 10.08 -8.31
C GLN A 63 13.26 9.43 -7.57
N PHE A 64 13.13 8.17 -7.15
CA PHE A 64 14.23 7.46 -6.50
C PHE A 64 15.37 7.14 -7.46
N GLU A 65 15.09 6.85 -8.74
CA GLU A 65 16.12 6.61 -9.77
C GLU A 65 17.03 7.83 -9.97
N LYS A 66 16.51 9.06 -9.83
CA LYS A 66 17.32 10.30 -9.88
C LYS A 66 18.31 10.45 -8.72
N LEU A 67 18.11 9.71 -7.64
CA LEU A 67 18.96 9.75 -6.44
C LEU A 67 20.04 8.66 -6.44
N VAL A 68 20.05 7.75 -7.43
CA VAL A 68 20.96 6.60 -7.46
C VAL A 68 22.42 7.02 -7.60
N ASP A 69 22.68 8.13 -8.30
CA ASP A 69 24.04 8.67 -8.50
C ASP A 69 24.62 9.31 -7.23
N ARG A 70 23.89 9.33 -6.12
CA ARG A 70 24.34 9.82 -4.82
C ARG A 70 24.64 8.64 -3.89
N PRO A 71 25.93 8.29 -3.67
CA PRO A 71 26.34 7.12 -2.89
C PRO A 71 25.71 7.05 -1.48
N GLU A 72 25.49 8.22 -0.85
CA GLU A 72 24.86 8.37 0.46
C GLU A 72 23.45 7.78 0.54
N PHE A 73 22.71 7.82 -0.56
CA PHE A 73 21.32 7.36 -0.63
C PHE A 73 21.18 6.02 -1.34
N THR A 74 22.16 5.62 -2.15
CA THR A 74 22.10 4.42 -3.00
C THR A 74 21.74 3.15 -2.22
N ALA A 75 22.26 2.98 -1.00
CA ALA A 75 21.96 1.80 -0.17
C ALA A 75 20.49 1.73 0.25
N HIS A 76 19.84 2.87 0.45
CA HIS A 76 18.44 2.97 0.90
C HIS A 76 17.45 3.10 -0.25
N THR A 77 17.86 3.67 -1.39
CA THR A 77 16.97 3.89 -2.54
C THR A 77 16.83 2.65 -3.42
N LYS A 78 17.89 1.85 -3.57
CA LYS A 78 17.85 0.62 -4.38
C LYS A 78 16.73 -0.36 -3.97
N PRO A 79 16.54 -0.69 -2.68
CA PRO A 79 15.44 -1.57 -2.24
C PRO A 79 14.06 -0.98 -2.55
N VAL A 80 13.88 0.34 -2.36
CA VAL A 80 12.60 1.01 -2.63
C VAL A 80 12.30 1.06 -4.14
N ILE A 81 13.30 1.29 -4.99
CA ILE A 81 13.15 1.20 -6.45
C ILE A 81 12.69 -0.20 -6.86
N LEU A 82 13.25 -1.25 -6.25
CA LEU A 82 12.82 -2.63 -6.49
C LEU A 82 11.35 -2.83 -6.09
N VAL A 83 10.95 -2.38 -4.89
CA VAL A 83 9.55 -2.43 -4.44
C VAL A 83 8.62 -1.76 -5.45
N CYS A 84 8.93 -0.53 -5.89
CA CYS A 84 8.13 0.17 -6.88
C CYS A 84 8.04 -0.60 -8.20
N ARG A 85 9.18 -1.09 -8.73
CA ARG A 85 9.22 -1.86 -9.99
C ARG A 85 8.36 -3.11 -9.92
N THR A 86 8.49 -3.90 -8.85
CA THR A 86 7.72 -5.14 -8.71
C THR A 86 6.24 -4.85 -8.54
N ASN A 87 5.87 -3.85 -7.72
CA ASN A 87 4.47 -3.55 -7.46
C ASN A 87 3.74 -2.94 -8.67
N VAL A 88 4.44 -2.21 -9.57
CA VAL A 88 3.87 -1.79 -10.87
C VAL A 88 3.43 -2.99 -11.69
N VAL A 89 4.27 -4.03 -11.79
CA VAL A 89 3.96 -5.24 -12.56
C VAL A 89 2.74 -5.94 -11.99
N VAL A 90 2.67 -6.08 -10.66
CA VAL A 90 1.53 -6.71 -9.98
C VAL A 90 0.24 -5.92 -10.20
N ALA A 91 0.29 -4.58 -10.05
CA ALA A 91 -0.87 -3.73 -10.28
C ALA A 91 -1.36 -3.79 -11.74
N ARG A 92 -0.46 -3.84 -12.72
CA ARG A 92 -0.80 -4.05 -14.14
C ARG A 92 -1.45 -5.39 -14.41
N LEU A 93 -0.94 -6.47 -13.80
CA LEU A 93 -1.53 -7.81 -13.92
C LEU A 93 -2.95 -7.86 -13.35
N LEU A 94 -3.18 -7.22 -12.20
CA LEU A 94 -4.50 -7.09 -11.59
C LEU A 94 -5.46 -6.28 -12.46
N LEU A 95 -4.98 -5.15 -13.01
CA LEU A 95 -5.78 -4.28 -13.87
C LEU A 95 -6.18 -4.96 -15.18
N ALA A 96 -5.26 -5.71 -15.79
CA ALA A 96 -5.52 -6.48 -17.01
C ALA A 96 -6.54 -7.61 -16.81
N GLY A 97 -6.93 -7.93 -15.57
CA GLY A 97 -7.85 -9.02 -15.26
C GLY A 97 -7.22 -10.41 -15.43
N ASN A 98 -5.90 -10.50 -15.55
CA ASN A 98 -5.18 -11.75 -15.79
C ASN A 98 -5.03 -12.65 -14.55
N VAL A 99 -5.62 -12.26 -13.41
CA VAL A 99 -5.51 -12.97 -12.13
C VAL A 99 -6.91 -13.38 -11.68
N ARG A 100 -7.14 -14.69 -11.54
CA ARG A 100 -8.44 -15.27 -11.18
C ARG A 100 -8.87 -14.91 -9.76
N ASP A 101 -8.01 -15.15 -8.78
CA ASP A 101 -8.38 -14.97 -7.37
C ASP A 101 -8.00 -13.61 -6.78
N ARG A 102 -7.19 -12.81 -7.52
CA ARG A 102 -6.67 -11.48 -7.13
C ARG A 102 -6.13 -11.41 -5.69
N ARG A 103 -5.78 -12.56 -5.10
CA ARG A 103 -5.26 -12.65 -3.75
C ARG A 103 -3.83 -12.15 -3.75
N ILE A 104 -3.55 -11.23 -2.84
CA ILE A 104 -2.24 -10.61 -2.68
C ILE A 104 -1.71 -10.96 -1.29
N THR A 105 -0.44 -11.34 -1.23
CA THR A 105 0.32 -11.43 0.01
C THR A 105 1.38 -10.34 0.04
N TYR A 106 1.71 -9.87 1.23
CA TYR A 106 2.75 -8.86 1.47
C TYR A 106 4.05 -9.55 1.84
N HIS A 107 5.11 -9.26 1.11
CA HIS A 107 6.45 -9.77 1.38
C HIS A 107 7.40 -8.62 1.71
N PHE A 108 7.84 -8.56 2.96
CA PHE A 108 8.80 -7.56 3.44
C PHE A 108 10.21 -8.11 3.27
N MET A 109 11.04 -7.36 2.55
CA MET A 109 12.44 -7.73 2.36
C MET A 109 13.29 -7.19 3.52
N PRO A 110 14.39 -7.85 3.90
CA PRO A 110 15.25 -7.37 4.98
C PRO A 110 15.82 -5.96 4.74
N ASP A 111 16.07 -5.61 3.48
CA ASP A 111 16.59 -4.32 3.01
C ASP A 111 15.48 -3.26 2.80
N SER A 112 14.21 -3.66 2.86
CA SER A 112 13.05 -2.76 2.87
C SER A 112 11.97 -3.29 3.83
N PRO A 113 12.20 -3.23 5.15
CA PRO A 113 11.29 -3.83 6.13
C PRO A 113 9.99 -3.04 6.29
N VAL A 114 9.91 -1.82 5.75
CA VAL A 114 8.76 -0.93 5.85
C VAL A 114 7.82 -1.06 4.65
N PHE A 115 8.35 -1.27 3.45
CA PHE A 115 7.57 -1.28 2.21
C PHE A 115 7.52 -2.69 1.61
N PRO A 116 6.34 -3.33 1.57
CA PRO A 116 6.25 -4.69 1.07
C PRO A 116 6.23 -4.76 -0.46
N ILE A 117 6.75 -5.86 -0.98
CA ILE A 117 6.43 -6.33 -2.33
C ILE A 117 5.08 -7.07 -2.29
N LEU A 118 4.22 -6.75 -3.25
CA LEU A 118 2.96 -7.46 -3.47
C LEU A 118 3.26 -8.77 -4.22
N LYS A 119 2.70 -9.89 -3.76
CA LYS A 119 2.80 -11.18 -4.45
C LYS A 119 1.42 -11.73 -4.74
N LEU A 120 1.15 -12.04 -6.01
CA LEU A 120 -0.06 -12.74 -6.42
C LEU A 120 0.00 -14.18 -5.94
N VAL A 121 -1.07 -14.62 -5.27
CA VAL A 121 -1.24 -16.02 -4.90
C VAL A 121 -1.81 -16.75 -6.11
N THR A 122 -1.07 -17.74 -6.61
CA THR A 122 -1.59 -18.74 -7.55
C THR A 122 -2.05 -19.93 -6.73
N ASP A 123 -3.34 -20.25 -6.74
CA ASP A 123 -3.81 -21.53 -6.22
C ASP A 123 -3.12 -22.66 -6.99
N LYS A 124 -2.51 -23.60 -6.26
CA LYS A 124 -1.89 -24.81 -6.81
C LYS A 124 -2.93 -25.88 -7.07
#